data_AF-C9STE2-F1
#
_entry.id   AF-C9STE2-F1
#
_cell.length_a   1.000
_cell.length_b   1.000
_cell.length_c   1.000
_cell.angle_alpha   90.00
_cell.angle_beta   90.00
_cell.angle_gamma   90.00
#
_symmetry.space_group_name_H-M   'P 1'
#
loop_
_entity.id
_entity.type
_entity.pdbx_description
1 polymer ?
#
loop_
_entity_poly.entity_id
_entity_poly.type
_entity_poly.pdbx_seq_one_letter_code
_entity_poly.pdbx_strand_id
1 'polypeptide(L)'
;MNQVPSCATASRLLEGKEIPEAVRSALTKLHAGSQAYDLAYDDAIERIKGQRKDEVELSKQALSWITCAKRPLSTIELQYALGVEVGETELDLDNISQIEDMMSVCAGLVTVDEKNSVIRLVHYTTQVYFMRTWKRWFSNAQTEMTDVCAIYLSFSFFEVGFCRIDTELEDRLRLHPLYDHVAYF
;
A
#
# COMPACT_ATOMS: atom_id res chain seq x y z
N MET A 1 6.47 -16.79 -16.31
CA MET A 1 5.39 -17.31 -15.44
C MET A 1 6.03 -17.99 -14.24
N ASN A 2 6.28 -17.23 -13.17
CA ASN A 2 6.86 -17.78 -11.94
C ASN A 2 5.74 -18.03 -10.93
N GLN A 3 5.35 -19.30 -10.79
CA GLN A 3 4.49 -19.73 -9.70
C GLN A 3 5.25 -19.58 -8.38
N VAL A 4 4.74 -18.72 -7.50
CA VAL A 4 5.10 -18.72 -6.08
C VAL A 4 4.63 -20.06 -5.50
N PRO A 5 5.50 -20.86 -4.86
CA PRO A 5 5.06 -22.13 -4.30
C PRO A 5 4.12 -21.87 -3.12
N SER A 6 2.93 -22.46 -3.20
CA SER A 6 1.96 -22.56 -2.10
C SER A 6 2.58 -23.27 -0.88
N CYS A 7 2.19 -22.84 0.31
CA CYS A 7 2.64 -23.29 1.64
C CYS A 7 2.58 -24.82 1.85
N ALA A 8 1.86 -25.56 1.01
CA ALA A 8 1.79 -27.03 1.05
C ALA A 8 3.08 -27.74 0.60
N THR A 9 3.97 -27.09 -0.14
CA THR A 9 5.17 -27.75 -0.71
C THR A 9 6.32 -27.88 0.30
N ALA A 10 6.39 -27.02 1.31
CA ALA A 10 7.45 -27.08 2.33
C ALA A 10 7.36 -28.34 3.21
N SER A 11 6.14 -28.86 3.42
CA SER A 11 5.93 -30.03 4.27
C SER A 11 6.29 -31.36 3.58
N ARG A 12 6.35 -31.40 2.24
CA ARG A 12 6.69 -32.61 1.46
C ARG A 12 8.20 -32.83 1.27
N LEU A 13 9.04 -31.83 1.57
CA LEU A 13 10.50 -31.93 1.46
C LEU A 13 11.16 -32.59 2.70
N LEU A 14 10.36 -32.99 3.70
CA LEU A 14 10.84 -33.51 4.99
C LEU A 14 10.50 -34.99 5.21
N GLU A 15 10.02 -35.71 4.19
CA GLU A 15 9.88 -37.16 4.25
C GLU A 15 11.27 -37.81 4.15
N GLY A 16 11.89 -38.06 5.32
CA GLY A 16 13.06 -38.95 5.42
C GLY A 16 14.34 -38.38 6.03
N LYS A 17 14.35 -37.16 6.59
CA LYS A 17 15.50 -36.67 7.38
C LYS A 17 15.10 -36.51 8.84
N GLU A 18 15.81 -37.17 9.74
CA GLU A 18 15.67 -36.92 11.18
C GLU A 18 16.09 -35.48 11.47
N ILE A 19 15.11 -34.63 11.74
CA ILE A 19 15.30 -33.23 12.12
C ILE A 19 15.53 -33.22 13.63
N PRO A 20 16.66 -32.66 14.12
CA PRO A 20 16.93 -32.56 15.55
C PRO A 20 15.77 -31.87 16.30
N GLU A 21 15.44 -32.31 17.51
CA GLU A 21 14.34 -31.73 18.31
C GLU A 21 14.49 -30.22 18.53
N ALA A 22 15.74 -29.74 18.65
CA ALA A 22 16.02 -28.31 18.74
C ALA A 22 15.52 -27.53 17.52
N VAL A 23 15.63 -28.09 16.32
CA VAL A 23 15.14 -27.49 15.08
C VAL A 23 13.60 -27.53 15.04
N ARG A 24 12.98 -28.64 15.45
CA ARG A 24 11.50 -28.71 15.57
C ARG A 24 10.96 -27.70 16.58
N SER A 25 11.59 -27.58 17.74
CA SER A 25 11.24 -26.63 18.80
C SER A 25 11.44 -25.17 18.38
N ALA A 26 12.50 -24.87 17.62
CA ALA A 26 12.71 -23.55 17.04
C ALA A 26 11.61 -23.20 16.02
N LEU A 27 11.24 -24.14 15.14
CA LEU A 27 10.17 -23.94 14.14
C LEU A 27 8.80 -23.70 14.79
N THR A 28 8.45 -24.43 15.86
CA THR A 28 7.18 -24.20 16.57
C THR A 28 7.15 -22.85 17.27
N LYS A 29 8.26 -22.42 17.89
CA LYS A 29 8.37 -21.08 18.49
C LYS A 29 8.26 -19.96 17.46
N LEU A 30 8.89 -20.12 16.30
CA LEU A 30 8.78 -19.15 15.20
C LEU A 30 7.34 -19.08 14.66
N HIS A 31 6.67 -20.22 14.52
CA HIS A 31 5.28 -20.27 14.07
C HIS A 31 4.33 -19.61 15.07
N ALA A 32 4.51 -19.88 16.37
CA ALA A 32 3.74 -19.23 17.43
C ALA A 32 3.96 -17.71 17.46
N GLY A 33 5.20 -17.25 17.25
CA GLY A 33 5.51 -15.83 17.12
C GLY A 33 4.80 -15.19 15.92
N SER A 34 4.83 -15.84 14.75
CA SER A 34 4.13 -15.36 13.55
C SER A 34 2.61 -15.25 13.76
N GLN A 35 1.99 -16.22 14.43
CA GLN A 35 0.56 -16.15 14.74
C GLN A 35 0.23 -15.02 15.72
N ALA A 36 1.09 -14.77 16.72
CA ALA A 36 0.90 -13.66 17.65
C ALA A 36 0.96 -12.30 16.95
N TYR A 37 1.87 -12.12 15.97
CA TYR A 37 1.90 -10.90 15.15
C TYR A 37 0.67 -10.78 14.26
N ASP A 38 0.25 -11.86 13.60
CA ASP A 38 -0.95 -11.86 12.75
C ASP A 38 -2.20 -11.44 13.55
N LEU A 39 -2.37 -11.93 14.79
CA LEU A 39 -3.46 -11.52 15.68
C LEU A 39 -3.39 -10.03 16.04
N ALA A 40 -2.20 -9.51 16.36
CA ALA A 40 -2.04 -8.09 16.66
C ALA A 40 -2.38 -7.18 15.46
N TYR A 41 -2.10 -7.64 14.24
CA TYR A 41 -2.48 -6.91 13.02
C TYR A 41 -3.97 -7.04 12.68
N ASP A 42 -4.58 -8.22 12.89
CA ASP A 42 -6.03 -8.41 12.81
C ASP A 42 -6.73 -7.43 13.80
N ASP A 43 -6.26 -7.35 15.05
CA ASP A 43 -6.78 -6.42 16.05
C ASP A 43 -6.58 -4.95 15.66
N ALA A 44 -5.48 -4.60 14.99
CA ALA A 44 -5.28 -3.26 14.46
C ALA A 44 -6.30 -2.91 13.36
N ILE A 45 -6.61 -3.85 12.47
CA ILE A 45 -7.64 -3.67 11.44
C ILE A 45 -9.04 -3.58 12.07
N GLU A 46 -9.34 -4.35 13.11
CA GLU A 46 -10.62 -4.23 13.82
C GLU A 46 -10.74 -2.88 14.55
N ARG A 47 -9.66 -2.36 15.14
CA ARG A 47 -9.63 -1.00 15.68
C ARG A 47 -9.91 0.05 14.62
N ILE A 48 -9.37 -0.12 13.41
CA ILE A 48 -9.67 0.75 12.27
C ILE A 48 -11.15 0.71 11.94
N LYS A 49 -11.75 -0.48 11.79
CA LYS A 49 -13.18 -0.63 11.47
C LYS A 49 -14.13 -0.04 12.51
N GLY A 50 -13.67 0.16 13.74
CA GLY A 50 -14.42 0.83 14.81
C GLY A 50 -14.44 2.36 14.73
N GLN A 51 -13.71 2.97 13.79
CA GLN A 51 -13.65 4.41 13.57
C GLN A 51 -14.90 4.95 12.83
N ARG A 52 -14.97 6.26 12.61
CA ARG A 52 -16.04 6.87 11.81
C ARG A 52 -15.92 6.40 10.34
N LYS A 53 -17.04 6.41 9.61
CA LYS A 53 -17.09 5.84 8.25
C LYS A 53 -16.08 6.47 7.29
N ASP A 54 -15.91 7.78 7.36
CA ASP A 54 -14.93 8.58 6.62
C ASP A 54 -13.49 8.17 6.96
N GLU A 55 -13.19 7.98 8.25
CA GLU A 55 -11.86 7.57 8.73
C GLU A 55 -11.53 6.12 8.34
N VAL A 56 -12.53 5.23 8.37
CA VAL A 56 -12.41 3.84 7.89
C VAL A 56 -12.09 3.82 6.40
N GLU A 57 -12.72 4.68 5.61
CA GLU A 57 -12.47 4.74 4.17
C GLU A 57 -11.07 5.28 3.89
N LEU A 58 -10.70 6.41 4.52
CA LEU A 58 -9.38 7.02 4.39
C LEU A 58 -8.25 6.06 4.77
N SER A 59 -8.39 5.35 5.89
CA SER A 59 -7.40 4.35 6.34
C SER A 59 -7.31 3.16 5.40
N LYS A 60 -8.43 2.68 4.84
CA LYS A 60 -8.41 1.59 3.86
C LYS A 60 -7.73 2.00 2.56
N GLN A 61 -8.04 3.19 2.05
CA GLN A 61 -7.40 3.75 0.87
C GLN A 61 -5.88 3.91 1.11
N ALA A 62 -5.48 4.51 2.23
CA ALA A 62 -4.06 4.67 2.54
C ALA A 62 -3.34 3.31 2.64
N LEU A 63 -3.88 2.36 3.41
CA LEU A 63 -3.28 1.04 3.57
C LEU A 63 -3.26 0.24 2.27
N SER A 64 -4.29 0.35 1.42
CA SER A 64 -4.34 -0.33 0.13
C SER A 64 -3.26 0.22 -0.81
N TRP A 65 -3.13 1.54 -0.92
CA TRP A 65 -2.08 2.18 -1.73
C TRP A 65 -0.68 1.81 -1.25
N ILE A 66 -0.39 1.90 0.04
CA ILE A 66 0.92 1.56 0.61
C ILE A 66 1.26 0.07 0.39
N THR A 67 0.26 -0.81 0.44
CA THR A 67 0.45 -2.27 0.32
C THR A 67 0.57 -2.73 -1.13
N CYS A 68 -0.26 -2.18 -2.01
CA CYS A 68 -0.48 -2.70 -3.37
C CYS A 68 0.27 -1.92 -4.44
N ALA A 69 0.85 -0.76 -4.12
CA ALA A 69 1.69 -0.01 -5.04
C ALA A 69 2.92 -0.81 -5.49
N LYS A 70 3.31 -0.62 -6.76
CA LYS A 70 4.47 -1.32 -7.36
C LYS A 70 5.81 -0.89 -6.78
N ARG A 71 5.89 0.37 -6.31
CA ARG A 71 7.05 0.95 -5.64
C ARG A 71 6.60 1.76 -4.42
N PRO A 72 7.49 2.04 -3.46
CA PRO A 72 7.17 2.95 -2.37
C PRO A 72 6.67 4.30 -2.89
N LEU A 73 5.66 4.83 -2.20
CA LEU A 73 5.07 6.13 -2.47
C LEU A 73 5.73 7.18 -1.57
N SER A 74 5.92 8.38 -2.11
CA SER A 74 6.12 9.58 -1.31
C SER A 74 4.80 9.99 -0.65
N THR A 75 4.89 10.82 0.38
CA THR A 75 3.71 11.39 1.05
C THR A 75 2.83 12.18 0.07
N ILE A 76 3.43 12.97 -0.81
CA ILE A 76 2.72 13.78 -1.81
C ILE A 76 2.04 12.90 -2.86
N GLU A 77 2.72 11.85 -3.34
CA GLU A 77 2.09 10.89 -4.26
C GLU A 77 0.85 10.25 -3.64
N LEU A 78 0.92 9.83 -2.37
CA LEU A 78 -0.24 9.27 -1.67
C LEU A 78 -1.36 10.31 -1.54
N GLN A 79 -1.04 11.53 -1.13
CA GLN A 79 -2.02 12.63 -1.04
C GLN A 79 -2.73 12.86 -2.37
N TYR A 80 -1.98 12.93 -3.47
CA TYR A 80 -2.56 13.11 -4.79
C TYR A 80 -3.43 11.92 -5.18
N ALA A 81 -3.01 10.70 -4.86
CA ALA A 81 -3.78 9.50 -5.20
C ALA A 81 -5.13 9.44 -4.47
N LEU A 82 -5.17 9.85 -3.20
CA LEU A 82 -6.40 9.86 -2.41
C LEU A 82 -7.26 11.12 -2.67
N GLY A 83 -6.69 12.17 -3.25
CA GLY A 83 -7.41 13.38 -3.66
C GLY A 83 -8.12 13.27 -5.02
N VAL A 84 -7.93 12.18 -5.76
CA VAL A 84 -8.62 11.97 -7.04
C VAL A 84 -10.08 11.60 -6.81
N GLU A 85 -10.98 12.44 -7.33
CA GLU A 85 -12.42 12.23 -7.25
C GLU A 85 -13.02 11.88 -8.62
N VAL A 86 -14.07 11.05 -8.61
CA VAL A 86 -14.75 10.63 -9.83
C VAL A 86 -15.56 11.79 -10.41
N GLY A 87 -15.30 12.12 -11.67
CA GLY A 87 -16.01 13.17 -12.40
C GLY A 87 -15.31 14.52 -12.38
N GLU A 88 -14.27 14.67 -11.57
CA GLU A 88 -13.43 15.86 -11.54
C GLU A 88 -12.34 15.81 -12.61
N THR A 89 -11.98 16.99 -13.12
CA THR A 89 -10.95 17.14 -14.17
C THR A 89 -9.62 17.67 -13.66
N GLU A 90 -9.55 17.99 -12.37
CA GLU A 90 -8.36 18.50 -11.67
C GLU A 90 -8.41 18.11 -10.18
N LEU A 91 -7.28 18.23 -9.48
CA LEU A 91 -7.23 18.02 -8.03
C LEU A 91 -7.63 19.30 -7.30
N ASP A 92 -8.56 19.17 -6.36
CA ASP A 92 -8.78 20.19 -5.34
C ASP A 92 -7.73 20.05 -4.23
N LEU A 93 -6.59 20.70 -4.43
CA LEU A 93 -5.46 20.68 -3.48
C LEU A 93 -5.84 21.20 -2.08
N ASP A 94 -6.89 22.02 -1.96
CA ASP A 94 -7.35 22.56 -0.67
C ASP A 94 -8.20 21.54 0.11
N ASN A 95 -8.75 20.53 -0.57
CA ASN A 95 -9.59 19.48 0.01
C ASN A 95 -8.86 18.13 0.18
N ILE A 96 -7.58 18.04 -0.19
CA ILE A 96 -6.80 16.82 0.00
C ILE A 96 -6.50 16.61 1.49
N SER A 97 -6.74 15.37 1.96
CA SER A 97 -6.40 14.96 3.33
C SER A 97 -4.91 15.14 3.64
N GLN A 98 -4.60 15.61 4.84
CA GLN A 98 -3.21 15.75 5.26
C GLN A 98 -2.59 14.39 5.60
N ILE A 99 -1.28 14.28 5.45
CA ILE A 99 -0.58 13.01 5.71
C ILE A 99 -0.71 12.59 7.18
N GLU A 100 -0.76 13.55 8.09
CA GLU A 100 -0.95 13.33 9.52
C GLU A 100 -2.31 12.70 9.81
N ASP A 101 -3.36 13.13 9.10
CA ASP A 101 -4.71 12.56 9.23
C ASP A 101 -4.74 11.12 8.74
N MET A 102 -4.14 10.86 7.57
CA MET A 102 -4.00 9.50 7.02
C MET A 102 -3.25 8.57 7.98
N MET A 103 -2.17 9.05 8.60
CA MET A 103 -1.41 8.27 9.57
C MET A 103 -2.19 8.02 10.86
N SER A 104 -2.91 9.04 11.35
CA SER A 104 -3.71 8.99 12.58
C SER A 104 -4.78 7.90 12.51
N VAL A 105 -5.50 7.81 11.37
CA VAL A 105 -6.56 6.81 11.18
C VAL A 105 -6.03 5.39 10.97
N CYS A 106 -4.74 5.20 10.64
CA CYS A 106 -4.16 3.88 10.36
C CYS A 106 -3.73 3.08 11.61
N ALA A 107 -4.15 3.45 12.82
CA ALA A 107 -3.93 2.72 14.07
C ALA A 107 -2.45 2.33 14.36
N GLY A 108 -1.50 3.17 13.92
CA GLY A 108 -0.07 2.95 14.09
C GLY A 108 0.56 1.93 13.13
N LEU A 109 -0.17 1.50 12.08
CA LEU A 109 0.34 0.58 11.07
C LEU A 109 1.21 1.28 10.01
N VAL A 110 1.17 2.60 9.95
CA VAL A 110 1.83 3.43 8.94
C VAL A 110 2.82 4.39 9.60
N THR A 111 3.93 4.66 8.90
CA THR A 111 4.98 5.59 9.31
C THR A 111 5.56 6.30 8.07
N VAL A 112 6.20 7.44 8.28
CA VAL A 112 6.88 8.20 7.23
C VAL A 112 8.38 8.19 7.49
N ASP A 113 9.16 7.91 6.45
CA ASP A 113 10.60 8.14 6.45
C ASP A 113 10.88 9.63 6.22
N GLU A 114 11.15 10.37 7.29
CA GLU A 114 11.42 11.82 7.21
C GLU A 114 12.58 12.17 6.27
N LYS A 115 13.55 11.27 6.07
CA LYS A 115 14.71 11.56 5.20
C LYS A 115 14.35 11.62 3.73
N ASN A 116 13.39 10.78 3.32
CA ASN A 116 13.04 10.59 1.91
C ASN A 116 11.58 10.95 1.61
N SER A 117 10.82 11.39 2.62
CA SER A 117 9.36 11.63 2.55
C SER A 117 8.59 10.45 1.99
N VAL A 118 9.02 9.22 2.31
CA VAL A 118 8.40 7.97 1.85
C VAL A 118 7.46 7.44 2.92
N ILE A 119 6.21 7.20 2.55
CA ILE A 119 5.23 6.56 3.43
C ILE A 119 5.31 5.04 3.31
N ARG A 120 5.29 4.35 4.45
CA ARG A 120 5.44 2.89 4.52
C ARG A 120 4.73 2.28 5.72
N LEU A 121 4.59 0.97 5.70
CA LEU A 121 4.15 0.22 6.88
C LEU A 121 5.22 0.27 7.97
N VAL A 122 4.78 0.31 9.23
CA VAL A 122 5.62 0.54 10.41
C VAL A 122 6.74 -0.48 10.58
N HIS A 123 6.54 -1.72 10.12
CA HIS A 123 7.51 -2.79 10.26
C HIS A 123 7.43 -3.79 9.10
N TYR A 124 8.54 -4.47 8.82
CA TYR A 124 8.59 -5.45 7.72
C TYR A 124 7.59 -6.61 7.91
N THR A 125 7.31 -7.00 9.16
CA THR A 125 6.30 -8.04 9.45
C THR A 125 4.89 -7.58 9.12
N THR A 126 4.60 -6.28 9.28
CA THR A 126 3.34 -5.65 8.85
C THR A 126 3.19 -5.75 7.33
N GLN A 127 4.28 -5.51 6.59
CA GLN A 127 4.30 -5.67 5.14
C GLN A 127 4.06 -7.13 4.72
N VAL A 128 4.74 -8.09 5.34
CA VAL A 128 4.53 -9.52 5.06
C VAL A 128 3.09 -9.93 5.35
N TYR A 129 2.51 -9.44 6.45
CA TYR A 129 1.13 -9.69 6.81
C TYR A 129 0.16 -9.16 5.75
N PHE A 130 0.29 -7.88 5.35
CA PHE A 130 -0.60 -7.29 4.35
C PHE A 130 -0.41 -7.86 2.95
N MET A 131 0.82 -8.22 2.53
CA MET A 131 1.04 -8.91 1.26
C MET A 131 0.29 -10.25 1.17
N ARG A 132 0.08 -10.94 2.31
CA ARG A 132 -0.69 -12.19 2.38
C ARG A 132 -2.19 -11.95 2.46
N THR A 133 -2.62 -10.85 3.09
CA THR A 133 -4.01 -10.64 3.51
C THR A 133 -4.71 -9.50 2.78
N TRP A 134 -4.05 -8.75 1.90
CA TRP A 134 -4.63 -7.57 1.25
C TRP A 134 -5.93 -7.89 0.51
N LYS A 135 -6.08 -9.07 -0.10
CA LYS A 135 -7.35 -9.47 -0.75
C LYS A 135 -8.52 -9.63 0.22
N ARG A 136 -8.24 -9.98 1.48
CA ARG A 136 -9.24 -10.09 2.57
C ARG A 136 -9.68 -8.70 3.03
N TRP A 137 -8.74 -7.75 3.11
CA TRP A 137 -8.98 -6.44 3.70
C TRP A 137 -9.35 -5.35 2.68
N PHE A 138 -8.82 -5.45 1.47
CA PHE A 138 -8.91 -4.48 0.38
C PHE A 138 -9.18 -5.23 -0.94
N SER A 139 -10.31 -5.94 -1.01
CA SER A 139 -10.64 -6.81 -2.16
C SER A 139 -10.68 -6.07 -3.50
N ASN A 140 -11.04 -4.79 -3.47
CA ASN A 140 -11.19 -3.93 -4.65
C ASN A 140 -9.99 -3.02 -4.90
N ALA A 141 -8.91 -3.13 -4.11
CA ALA A 141 -7.78 -2.19 -4.15
C ALA A 141 -7.24 -1.99 -5.57
N GLN A 142 -7.02 -3.06 -6.32
CA GLN A 142 -6.47 -2.96 -7.67
C GLN A 142 -7.41 -2.22 -8.63
N THR A 143 -8.71 -2.44 -8.52
CA THR A 143 -9.73 -1.75 -9.33
C THR A 143 -9.77 -0.27 -8.96
N GLU A 144 -9.89 0.05 -7.67
CA GLU A 144 -9.94 1.43 -7.18
C GLU A 144 -8.66 2.21 -7.54
N MET A 145 -7.50 1.60 -7.38
CA MET A 145 -6.23 2.21 -7.78
C MET A 145 -6.16 2.44 -9.29
N THR A 146 -6.68 1.49 -10.09
CA THR A 146 -6.72 1.63 -11.56
C THR A 146 -7.66 2.76 -11.98
N ASP A 147 -8.82 2.89 -11.34
CA ASP A 147 -9.76 3.97 -11.59
C ASP A 147 -9.12 5.33 -11.27
N VAL A 148 -8.44 5.45 -10.12
CA VAL A 148 -7.67 6.65 -9.76
C VAL A 148 -6.59 6.95 -10.79
N CYS A 149 -5.82 5.96 -11.23
CA CYS A 149 -4.80 6.14 -12.27
C CYS A 149 -5.42 6.65 -13.58
N ALA A 150 -6.53 6.06 -14.00
CA ALA A 150 -7.23 6.43 -15.23
C ALA A 150 -7.80 7.85 -15.16
N ILE A 151 -8.42 8.23 -14.04
CA ILE A 151 -8.95 9.58 -13.83
C ILE A 151 -7.81 10.60 -13.81
N TYR A 152 -6.76 10.35 -13.03
CA TYR A 152 -5.62 11.26 -12.92
C TYR A 152 -4.96 11.51 -14.27
N LEU A 153 -4.73 10.46 -15.06
CA LEU A 153 -4.15 10.57 -16.41
C LEU A 153 -5.09 11.25 -17.42
N SER A 154 -6.38 11.37 -17.09
CA SER A 154 -7.41 12.04 -17.89
C SER A 154 -7.67 13.48 -17.45
N PHE A 155 -6.93 14.01 -16.48
CA PHE A 155 -7.06 15.41 -16.07
C PHE A 155 -6.75 16.38 -17.21
N SER A 156 -7.43 17.53 -17.19
CA SER A 156 -7.37 18.55 -18.25
C SER A 156 -5.94 19.05 -18.51
N PHE A 157 -5.10 19.06 -17.48
CA PHE A 157 -3.67 19.37 -17.59
C PHE A 157 -2.94 18.48 -18.62
N PHE A 158 -3.31 17.21 -18.75
CA PHE A 158 -2.67 16.28 -19.69
C PHE A 158 -3.17 16.42 -21.14
N GLU A 159 -4.26 17.16 -21.37
CA GLU A 159 -4.79 17.43 -22.72
C GLU A 159 -3.86 18.29 -23.58
N VAL A 160 -2.91 19.02 -22.96
CA VAL A 160 -1.92 19.87 -23.64
C VAL A 160 -0.99 19.05 -24.56
N GLY A 161 -1.01 17.72 -24.45
CA GLY A 161 -0.31 16.80 -25.34
C GLY A 161 1.09 16.41 -24.83
N PHE A 162 1.90 15.84 -25.71
CA PHE A 162 3.24 15.35 -25.36
C PHE A 162 4.25 16.48 -25.15
N CYS A 163 5.16 16.31 -24.19
CA CYS A 163 6.29 17.20 -23.99
C CYS A 163 7.24 17.10 -25.19
N ARG A 164 7.69 18.24 -25.73
CA ARG A 164 8.56 18.34 -26.91
C ARG A 164 10.04 18.38 -26.55
N ILE A 165 10.35 18.84 -25.35
CA ILE A 165 11.71 18.99 -24.82
C ILE A 165 11.77 18.47 -23.38
N ASP A 166 12.96 18.06 -22.95
CA ASP A 166 13.18 17.46 -21.64
C ASP A 166 12.72 18.37 -20.49
N THR A 167 12.94 19.68 -20.60
CA THR A 167 12.51 20.64 -19.56
C THR A 167 10.99 20.68 -19.38
N GLU A 168 10.21 20.52 -20.46
CA GLU A 168 8.74 20.45 -20.36
C GLU A 168 8.29 19.16 -19.65
N LEU A 169 9.03 18.06 -19.83
CA LEU A 169 8.78 16.81 -19.13
C LEU A 169 9.17 16.92 -17.65
N GLU A 170 10.32 17.52 -17.35
CA GLU A 170 10.78 17.77 -15.97
C GLU A 170 9.78 18.65 -15.21
N ASP A 171 9.31 19.74 -15.82
CA ASP A 171 8.30 20.61 -15.22
C ASP A 171 6.98 19.86 -14.99
N ARG A 172 6.55 19.04 -15.95
CA ARG A 172 5.36 18.20 -15.80
C ARG A 172 5.50 17.21 -14.64
N LEU A 173 6.63 16.53 -14.52
CA LEU A 173 6.89 15.60 -13.41
C LEU A 173 6.93 16.31 -12.06
N ARG A 174 7.46 17.54 -12.01
CA ARG A 174 7.52 18.34 -10.79
C ARG A 174 6.15 18.84 -10.35
N LEU A 175 5.31 19.26 -11.30
CA LEU A 175 3.96 19.78 -11.05
C LEU A 175 2.94 18.66 -10.79
N HIS A 176 3.22 17.44 -11.26
CA HIS A 176 2.32 16.29 -11.14
C HIS A 176 3.03 15.10 -10.50
N PRO A 177 3.34 15.15 -9.19
CA PRO A 177 4.14 14.14 -8.48
C PRO A 177 3.63 12.71 -8.63
N LEU A 178 2.31 12.51 -8.75
CA LEU A 178 1.71 11.19 -8.92
C LEU A 178 1.90 10.62 -10.35
N TYR A 179 2.21 11.45 -11.35
CA TYR A 179 2.26 11.06 -12.76
C TYR A 179 3.19 9.88 -13.02
N ASP A 180 4.41 9.94 -12.50
CA ASP A 180 5.39 8.86 -12.67
C ASP A 180 4.85 7.54 -12.11
N HIS A 181 4.23 7.58 -10.93
CA HIS A 181 3.68 6.38 -10.30
C HIS A 181 2.56 5.74 -11.13
N VAL A 182 1.60 6.55 -11.58
CA VAL A 182 0.38 6.05 -12.27
C VAL A 182 0.66 5.66 -13.72
N ALA A 183 1.66 6.26 -14.37
CA ALA A 183 2.07 5.88 -15.72
C ALA A 183 2.66 4.46 -15.79
N TYR A 184 3.14 3.92 -14.66
CA TYR A 184 3.68 2.56 -14.57
C TYR A 184 2.71 1.55 -13.92
N PHE A 185 1.46 1.93 -13.61
CA PHE A 185 0.50 1.07 -12.88
C PHE A 185 -0.06 -0.09 -13.73
#